data_AF-A0A0C2AV49-F1
#
_entry.id   AF-A0A0C2AV49-F1
#
_cell.length_a   1.000
_cell.length_b   1.000
_cell.length_c   1.000
_cell.angle_alpha   90.00
_cell.angle_beta   90.00
_cell.angle_gamma   90.00
#
_symmetry.space_group_name_H-M   'P 1'
#
loop_
_entity.id
_entity.type
_entity.pdbx_description
1 polymer ?
#
loop_
_entity_poly.entity_id
_entity_poly.type
_entity_poly.pdbx_seq_one_letter_code
_entity_poly.pdbx_strand_id
1 'polypeptide(L)'
;MTRFWPPGETTRRPPAPRAAALYDPARAARIGRRVVRRRAKGMDAGAVAAALEEARFDARQASRHKDLVAGVRGHAELAEWERLDQLLAEAAPGTVYDPDTDDVVRAELAADAAAAAAREAELLEAQRIAARADELQALRELGTLGQTEPRDGDEAVRDELTRRTGGYVQADVDDWLAHALAAHLGHYREPAAREEAAGLLTPPVLAHAALLAELARLVPGAHVDELAFAARIATTEPEAADALAAFLARVCP
;
A
#
# COMPACT_ATOMS: atom_id res chain seq x y z
N MET A 1 -27.82 -35.89 54.03
CA MET A 1 -26.69 -34.96 54.20
C MET A 1 -25.88 -34.94 52.93
N THR A 2 -26.05 -33.88 52.16
CA THR A 2 -25.45 -33.64 50.84
C THR A 2 -24.02 -33.13 51.01
N ARG A 3 -23.04 -33.70 50.29
CA ARG A 3 -21.74 -33.04 50.07
C ARG A 3 -21.46 -32.95 48.57
N PHE A 4 -21.16 -31.70 48.23
CA PHE A 4 -20.83 -31.06 46.96
C PHE A 4 -19.41 -31.45 46.52
N TRP A 5 -19.21 -31.93 45.28
CA TRP A 5 -18.19 -31.46 44.31
C TRP A 5 -18.25 -32.26 42.99
N PRO A 6 -18.15 -31.62 41.80
CA PRO A 6 -18.10 -32.30 40.50
C PRO A 6 -16.65 -32.64 40.06
N PRO A 7 -16.44 -33.55 39.09
CA PRO A 7 -15.13 -33.71 38.46
C PRO A 7 -14.79 -32.45 37.65
N GLY A 8 -13.63 -31.87 37.93
CA GLY A 8 -13.12 -30.70 37.22
C GLY A 8 -12.67 -31.06 35.82
N GLU A 9 -13.52 -30.78 34.82
CA GLU A 9 -13.07 -30.61 33.44
C GLU A 9 -12.47 -29.22 33.28
N THR A 10 -11.16 -29.14 33.46
CA THR A 10 -10.39 -28.03 32.91
C THR A 10 -10.48 -28.10 31.38
N THR A 11 -11.42 -27.36 30.79
CA THR A 11 -11.30 -26.93 29.40
C THR A 11 -10.14 -25.93 29.33
N ARG A 12 -8.92 -26.47 29.33
CA ARG A 12 -7.75 -25.75 28.81
C ARG A 12 -8.06 -25.43 27.36
N ARG A 13 -8.50 -24.20 27.12
CA ARG A 13 -8.44 -23.54 25.82
C ARG A 13 -7.05 -23.85 25.24
N PRO A 14 -6.93 -24.47 24.06
CA PRO A 14 -5.62 -24.65 23.45
C PRO A 14 -4.97 -23.26 23.36
N PRO A 15 -3.68 -23.11 23.72
CA PRO A 15 -3.00 -21.86 23.47
C PRO A 15 -3.17 -21.57 21.98
N ALA A 16 -3.74 -20.41 21.65
CA ALA A 16 -3.77 -19.93 20.28
C ALA A 16 -2.35 -20.12 19.71
N PRO A 17 -2.20 -20.65 18.48
CA PRO A 17 -0.89 -20.67 17.87
C PRO A 17 -0.40 -19.23 17.94
N ARG A 18 0.67 -18.98 18.70
CA ARG A 18 1.38 -17.72 18.63
C ARG A 18 1.61 -17.53 17.14
N ALA A 19 0.96 -16.53 16.57
CA ALA A 19 1.20 -16.13 15.19
C ALA A 19 2.72 -16.04 15.09
N ALA A 20 3.31 -16.98 14.34
CA ALA A 20 4.70 -16.88 13.98
C ALA A 20 4.78 -15.55 13.24
N ALA A 21 5.30 -14.51 13.90
CA ALA A 21 5.63 -13.28 13.24
C ALA A 21 6.43 -13.70 12.01
N LEU A 22 5.89 -13.40 10.81
CA LEU A 22 6.47 -13.80 9.53
C LEU A 22 7.96 -13.47 9.59
N TYR A 23 8.79 -14.51 9.71
CA TYR A 23 10.23 -14.37 9.73
C TYR A 23 10.64 -13.80 8.38
N ASP A 24 11.20 -12.58 8.38
CA ASP A 24 11.75 -11.98 7.18
C ASP A 24 13.23 -12.38 7.07
N PRO A 25 13.57 -13.35 6.20
CA PRO A 25 14.95 -13.82 6.02
C PRO A 25 15.87 -12.70 5.52
N ALA A 26 15.36 -11.75 4.73
CA ALA A 26 16.15 -10.62 4.24
C ALA A 26 16.51 -9.66 5.38
N ARG A 27 15.57 -9.44 6.31
CA ARG A 27 15.83 -8.68 7.54
C ARG A 27 16.84 -9.41 8.43
N ALA A 28 16.74 -10.73 8.60
CA ALA A 28 17.68 -11.51 9.40
C ALA A 28 19.11 -11.45 8.83
N ALA A 29 19.26 -11.59 7.51
CA ALA A 29 20.55 -11.44 6.83
C ALA A 29 21.14 -10.03 6.99
N ARG A 30 20.31 -8.99 6.85
CA ARG A 30 20.73 -7.58 7.02
C ARG A 30 21.20 -7.27 8.43
N ILE A 31 20.49 -7.80 9.44
CA ILE A 31 20.90 -7.68 10.85
C ILE A 31 22.28 -8.33 11.04
N GLY A 32 22.50 -9.51 10.47
CA GLY A 32 23.79 -10.19 10.49
C GLY A 32 24.92 -9.33 9.93
N ARG A 33 24.78 -8.85 8.69
CA ARG A 33 25.80 -7.98 8.07
C ARG A 33 26.10 -6.74 8.91
N ARG A 34 25.07 -6.07 9.46
CA ARG A 34 25.25 -4.88 10.32
C ARG A 34 26.01 -5.18 11.61
N VAL A 35 25.82 -6.35 12.21
CA VAL A 35 26.55 -6.76 13.41
C VAL A 35 28.04 -6.91 13.10
N VAL A 36 28.37 -7.58 11.99
CA VAL A 36 29.75 -7.74 11.53
C VAL A 36 30.42 -6.41 11.27
N ARG A 37 29.81 -5.54 10.47
CA ARG A 37 30.37 -4.21 10.16
C ARG A 37 30.61 -3.36 11.40
N ARG A 38 29.71 -3.45 12.39
CA ARG A 38 29.88 -2.76 13.68
C ARG A 38 31.09 -3.32 14.45
N ARG A 39 31.29 -4.64 14.45
CA ARG A 39 32.44 -5.29 15.10
C ARG A 39 33.74 -4.99 14.36
N ALA A 40 33.70 -4.92 13.03
CA ALA A 40 34.86 -4.68 12.18
C ALA A 40 35.31 -3.22 12.15
N LYS A 41 34.48 -2.25 12.56
CA LYS A 41 34.84 -0.82 12.49
C LYS A 41 36.14 -0.56 13.26
N GLY A 42 37.14 -0.02 12.56
CA GLY A 42 38.46 0.23 13.12
C GLY A 42 39.38 -1.00 13.20
N MET A 43 39.02 -2.13 12.59
CA MET A 43 39.91 -3.29 12.41
C MET A 43 40.74 -3.17 11.14
N ASP A 44 42.02 -3.54 11.21
CA ASP A 44 42.88 -3.72 10.05
C ASP A 44 42.72 -5.12 9.42
N ALA A 45 43.42 -5.38 8.31
CA ALA A 45 43.32 -6.64 7.58
C ALA A 45 43.66 -7.86 8.46
N GLY A 46 44.65 -7.75 9.36
CA GLY A 46 45.05 -8.86 10.24
C GLY A 46 43.98 -9.17 11.29
N ALA A 47 43.38 -8.14 11.87
CA ALA A 47 42.30 -8.29 12.83
C ALA A 47 41.02 -8.86 12.19
N VAL A 48 40.68 -8.44 10.97
CA VAL A 48 39.54 -8.99 10.22
C VAL A 48 39.78 -10.46 9.83
N ALA A 49 40.97 -10.81 9.34
CA ALA A 49 41.32 -12.20 9.00
C ALA A 49 41.21 -13.13 10.23
N ALA A 50 41.69 -12.68 11.40
CA ALA A 50 41.57 -13.45 12.64
C ALA A 50 40.10 -13.63 13.07
N ALA A 51 39.28 -12.59 12.96
CA ALA A 51 37.85 -12.65 13.27
C ALA A 51 37.08 -13.54 12.28
N LEU A 52 37.47 -13.57 11.00
CA LEU A 52 36.90 -14.46 10.00
C LEU A 52 37.21 -15.92 10.31
N GLU A 53 38.43 -16.26 10.72
CA GLU A 53 38.78 -17.63 11.10
C GLU A 53 38.02 -18.10 12.35
N GLU A 54 37.81 -17.22 13.34
CA GLU A 54 36.94 -17.47 14.48
C GLU A 54 35.50 -17.72 14.02
N ALA A 55 34.93 -16.86 13.17
CA ALA A 55 33.58 -17.00 12.64
C ALA A 55 33.40 -18.32 11.84
N ARG A 56 34.40 -18.72 11.05
CA ARG A 56 34.42 -20.02 10.34
C ARG A 56 34.43 -21.19 11.30
N PHE A 57 35.19 -21.08 12.40
CA PHE A 57 35.22 -22.10 13.44
C PHE A 57 33.84 -22.24 14.11
N ASP A 58 33.22 -21.14 14.49
CA ASP A 58 31.89 -21.11 15.09
C ASP A 58 30.83 -21.67 14.14
N ALA A 59 30.87 -21.30 12.85
CA ALA A 59 29.98 -21.84 11.83
C ALA A 59 30.11 -23.38 11.69
N ARG A 60 31.33 -23.92 11.75
CA ARG A 60 31.56 -25.38 11.74
C ARG A 60 30.99 -26.07 12.99
N GLN A 61 31.06 -25.43 14.16
CA GLN A 61 30.45 -25.97 15.39
C GLN A 61 28.93 -25.92 15.35
N ALA A 62 28.37 -24.80 14.87
CA ALA A 62 26.94 -24.61 14.71
C ALA A 62 26.35 -25.61 13.71
N SER A 63 27.06 -25.92 12.62
CA SER A 63 26.61 -26.93 11.63
C SER A 63 26.43 -28.34 12.20
N ARG A 64 27.00 -28.65 13.37
CA ARG A 64 26.79 -29.94 14.06
C ARG A 64 25.44 -30.00 14.78
N HIS A 65 24.78 -28.87 14.97
CA HIS A 65 23.49 -28.72 15.64
C HIS A 65 22.45 -28.22 14.61
N LYS A 66 21.42 -29.03 14.31
CA LYS A 66 20.42 -28.74 13.25
C LYS A 66 19.42 -27.62 13.64
N ASP A 67 19.89 -26.41 13.92
CA ASP A 67 18.99 -25.26 14.12
C ASP A 67 18.90 -24.39 12.85
N LEU A 68 17.79 -24.53 12.12
CA LEU A 68 17.54 -23.92 10.82
C LEU A 68 17.31 -22.40 10.88
N VAL A 69 16.88 -21.85 12.02
CA VAL A 69 16.56 -20.40 12.18
C VAL A 69 17.82 -19.55 12.41
N ALA A 70 18.89 -20.14 12.94
CA ALA A 70 20.20 -19.51 13.07
C ALA A 70 20.97 -19.42 11.74
N GLY A 71 20.56 -20.20 10.73
CA GLY A 71 21.30 -20.39 9.48
C GLY A 71 21.40 -19.14 8.60
N VAL A 72 20.30 -18.43 8.34
CA VAL A 72 20.30 -17.28 7.40
C VAL A 72 21.12 -16.11 7.94
N ARG A 73 20.95 -15.79 9.22
CA ARG A 73 21.72 -14.71 9.85
C ARG A 73 23.19 -15.08 9.96
N GLY A 74 23.51 -16.28 10.46
CA GLY A 74 24.90 -16.73 10.60
C GLY A 74 25.62 -16.83 9.25
N HIS A 75 24.94 -17.28 8.20
CA HIS A 75 25.50 -17.31 6.85
C HIS A 75 25.78 -15.90 6.32
N ALA A 76 24.87 -14.94 6.55
CA ALA A 76 25.09 -13.55 6.17
C ALA A 76 26.21 -12.87 6.98
N GLU A 77 26.37 -13.22 8.26
CA GLU A 77 27.50 -12.77 9.07
C GLU A 77 28.83 -13.31 8.52
N LEU A 78 28.90 -14.60 8.21
CA LEU A 78 30.12 -15.20 7.63
C LEU A 78 30.48 -14.59 6.27
N ALA A 79 29.50 -14.49 5.36
CA ALA A 79 29.71 -13.90 4.04
C ALA A 79 30.16 -12.43 4.13
N GLU A 80 29.68 -11.70 5.13
CA GLU A 80 30.11 -10.32 5.37
C GLU A 80 31.55 -10.26 5.88
N TRP A 81 31.97 -11.15 6.79
CA TRP A 81 33.37 -11.24 7.20
C TRP A 81 34.30 -11.53 6.02
N GLU A 82 33.90 -12.45 5.13
CA GLU A 82 34.66 -12.79 3.92
C GLU A 82 34.77 -11.61 2.96
N ARG A 83 33.70 -10.81 2.82
CA ARG A 83 33.73 -9.57 2.03
C ARG A 83 34.70 -8.56 2.62
N LEU A 84 34.69 -8.37 3.94
CA LEU A 84 35.57 -7.40 4.61
C LEU A 84 37.04 -7.80 4.52
N ASP A 85 37.34 -9.10 4.63
CA ASP A 85 38.69 -9.65 4.43
C ASP A 85 39.20 -9.35 3.02
N GLN A 86 38.39 -9.63 1.99
CA GLN A 86 38.72 -9.30 0.61
C GLN A 86 38.89 -7.78 0.39
N LEU A 87 37.97 -6.98 0.92
CA LEU A 87 38.00 -5.52 0.80
C LEU A 87 39.29 -4.93 1.37
N LEU A 88 39.72 -5.40 2.55
CA LEU A 88 40.96 -4.91 3.19
C LEU A 88 42.22 -5.49 2.55
N ALA A 89 42.17 -6.69 1.98
CA ALA A 89 43.28 -7.26 1.22
C ALA A 89 43.60 -6.45 -0.05
N GLU A 90 42.59 -5.83 -0.66
CA GLU A 90 42.74 -4.94 -1.84
C GLU A 90 43.13 -3.51 -1.47
N ALA A 91 43.00 -3.13 -0.19
CA ALA A 91 43.28 -1.78 0.29
C ALA A 91 44.78 -1.53 0.51
N ALA A 92 45.16 -0.25 0.62
CA ALA A 92 46.53 0.13 0.93
C ALA A 92 46.97 -0.41 2.31
N PRO A 93 48.25 -0.76 2.52
CA PRO A 93 48.73 -1.21 3.82
C PRO A 93 48.44 -0.19 4.94
N GLY A 94 47.97 -0.69 6.08
CA GLY A 94 47.57 0.15 7.21
C GLY A 94 46.17 0.77 7.08
N THR A 95 45.43 0.45 6.01
CA THR A 95 44.00 0.79 5.92
C THR A 95 43.22 0.06 7.00
N VAL A 96 42.30 0.79 7.63
CA VAL A 96 41.39 0.27 8.64
C VAL A 96 39.97 0.30 8.08
N TYR A 97 39.14 -0.67 8.47
CA TYR A 97 37.76 -0.70 7.99
C TYR A 97 36.93 0.45 8.59
N ASP A 98 36.36 1.28 7.71
CA ASP A 98 35.35 2.27 8.07
C ASP A 98 34.07 2.06 7.23
N PRO A 99 32.96 1.61 7.85
CA PRO A 99 31.70 1.39 7.13
C PRO A 99 31.11 2.66 6.51
N ASP A 100 31.51 3.85 6.97
CA ASP A 100 31.01 5.12 6.43
C ASP A 100 31.61 5.43 5.04
N THR A 101 32.74 4.79 4.70
CA THR A 101 33.42 4.90 3.40
C THR A 101 33.14 3.72 2.46
N ASP A 102 32.51 2.65 2.96
CA ASP A 102 32.23 1.42 2.23
C ASP A 102 31.03 1.60 1.27
N ASP A 103 31.29 1.47 -0.04
CA ASP A 103 30.29 1.68 -1.09
C ASP A 103 29.06 0.79 -0.97
N VAL A 104 29.23 -0.46 -0.53
CA VAL A 104 28.11 -1.38 -0.34
C VAL A 104 27.23 -0.90 0.82
N VAL A 105 27.85 -0.41 1.90
CA VAL A 105 27.11 0.15 3.05
C VAL A 105 26.35 1.41 2.65
N ARG A 106 27.00 2.31 1.91
CA ARG A 106 26.36 3.54 1.41
C ARG A 106 25.19 3.23 0.48
N ALA A 107 25.35 2.28 -0.45
CA ALA A 107 24.29 1.85 -1.34
C ALA A 107 23.11 1.21 -0.59
N GLU A 108 23.38 0.35 0.40
CA GLU A 108 22.31 -0.24 1.23
C GLU A 108 21.55 0.83 2.05
N LEU A 109 22.25 1.82 2.61
CA LEU A 109 21.61 2.91 3.35
C LEU A 109 20.76 3.80 2.44
N ALA A 110 21.24 4.10 1.23
CA ALA A 110 20.47 4.85 0.24
C ALA A 110 19.20 4.11 -0.18
N ALA A 111 19.29 2.79 -0.40
CA ALA A 111 18.13 1.95 -0.70
C ALA A 111 17.13 1.92 0.47
N ASP A 112 17.62 1.82 1.71
CA ASP A 112 16.77 1.85 2.91
C ASP A 112 16.07 3.21 3.09
N ALA A 113 16.77 4.31 2.82
CA ALA A 113 16.21 5.65 2.84
C ALA A 113 15.14 5.84 1.76
N ALA A 114 15.39 5.38 0.53
CA ALA A 114 14.41 5.44 -0.56
C ALA A 114 13.16 4.62 -0.24
N ALA A 115 13.31 3.41 0.30
CA ALA A 115 12.19 2.58 0.72
C ALA A 115 11.42 3.19 1.90
N ALA A 116 12.09 3.90 2.82
CA ALA A 116 11.43 4.63 3.90
C ALA A 116 10.63 5.82 3.37
N ALA A 117 11.21 6.61 2.47
CA ALA A 117 10.54 7.74 1.84
C ALA A 117 9.31 7.31 1.01
N ALA A 118 9.40 6.20 0.28
CA ALA A 118 8.27 5.65 -0.45
C ALA A 118 7.10 5.27 0.48
N ARG A 119 7.39 4.56 1.59
CA ARG A 119 6.37 4.23 2.59
C ARG A 119 5.78 5.46 3.27
N GLU A 120 6.60 6.48 3.53
CA GLU A 120 6.11 7.74 4.10
C GLU A 120 5.19 8.46 3.11
N ALA A 121 5.53 8.51 1.83
CA ALA A 121 4.68 9.07 0.78
C ALA A 121 3.34 8.30 0.68
N GLU A 122 3.37 6.96 0.69
CA GLU A 122 2.16 6.13 0.72
C GLU A 122 1.27 6.43 1.94
N LEU A 123 1.86 6.62 3.12
CA LEU A 123 1.12 6.95 4.34
C LEU A 123 0.50 8.35 4.27
N LEU A 124 1.24 9.33 3.78
CA LEU A 124 0.74 10.69 3.59
C LEU A 124 -0.40 10.73 2.57
N GLU A 125 -0.28 9.97 1.49
CA GLU A 125 -1.33 9.86 0.49
C GLU A 125 -2.58 9.19 1.05
N ALA A 126 -2.42 8.07 1.76
CA ALA A 126 -3.53 7.43 2.46
C ALA A 126 -4.21 8.36 3.48
N GLN A 127 -3.45 9.20 4.20
CA GLN A 127 -3.99 10.21 5.11
C GLN A 127 -4.78 11.29 4.37
N ARG A 128 -4.29 11.77 3.23
CA ARG A 128 -5.00 12.74 2.39
C ARG A 128 -6.32 12.17 1.88
N ILE A 129 -6.29 10.95 1.33
CA ILE A 129 -7.48 10.23 0.86
C ILE A 129 -8.48 10.04 2.02
N ALA A 130 -8.01 9.62 3.19
CA ALA A 130 -8.84 9.42 4.36
C ALA A 130 -9.50 10.72 4.86
N ALA A 131 -8.76 11.83 4.90
CA ALA A 131 -9.29 13.13 5.29
C ALA A 131 -10.31 13.65 4.27
N ARG A 132 -10.05 13.44 2.98
CA ARG A 132 -10.99 13.80 1.92
C ARG A 132 -12.26 12.94 1.96
N ALA A 133 -12.15 11.65 2.30
CA ALA A 133 -13.30 10.79 2.54
C ALA A 133 -14.18 11.32 3.68
N ASP A 134 -13.57 11.76 4.80
CA ASP A 134 -14.29 12.37 5.91
C ASP A 134 -15.01 13.66 5.47
N GLU A 135 -14.36 14.49 4.64
CA GLU A 135 -14.96 15.71 4.08
C GLU A 135 -16.19 15.40 3.21
N LEU A 136 -16.07 14.45 2.26
CA LEU A 136 -17.19 14.07 1.39
C LEU A 136 -18.36 13.47 2.18
N GLN A 137 -18.07 12.66 3.21
CA GLN A 137 -19.08 12.16 4.11
C GLN A 137 -19.80 13.30 4.85
N ALA A 138 -19.06 14.28 5.39
CA ALA A 138 -19.65 15.42 6.09
C ALA A 138 -20.53 16.27 5.14
N LEU A 139 -20.08 16.52 3.90
CA LEU A 139 -20.85 17.24 2.90
C LEU A 139 -22.15 16.51 2.53
N ARG A 140 -22.10 15.18 2.45
CA ARG A 140 -23.29 14.35 2.26
C ARG A 140 -24.24 14.47 3.44
N GLU A 141 -23.75 14.37 4.67
CA GLU A 141 -24.57 14.51 5.89
C GLU A 141 -25.23 15.90 6.00
N LEU A 142 -24.59 16.93 5.47
CA LEU A 142 -25.14 18.29 5.37
C LEU A 142 -26.05 18.51 4.15
N GLY A 143 -26.15 17.54 3.23
CA GLY A 143 -26.92 17.66 1.99
C GLY A 143 -26.32 18.65 0.98
N THR A 144 -25.03 18.97 1.09
CA THR A 144 -24.33 19.95 0.25
C THR A 144 -23.32 19.31 -0.70
N LEU A 145 -23.24 17.99 -0.78
CA LEU A 145 -22.30 17.27 -1.65
C LEU A 145 -22.41 17.72 -3.13
N GLY A 146 -23.63 17.88 -3.65
CA GLY A 146 -23.82 18.35 -5.03
C GLY A 146 -23.33 19.78 -5.32
N GLN A 147 -22.99 20.56 -4.29
CA GLN A 147 -22.48 21.94 -4.43
C GLN A 147 -20.94 21.99 -4.43
N THR A 148 -20.26 20.90 -4.06
CA THR A 148 -18.80 20.83 -4.14
C THR A 148 -18.37 20.35 -5.52
N GLU A 149 -17.32 20.95 -6.05
CA GLU A 149 -16.67 20.43 -7.26
C GLU A 149 -15.71 19.28 -6.90
N PRO A 150 -15.56 18.27 -7.76
CA PRO A 150 -14.58 17.22 -7.56
C PRO A 150 -13.16 17.78 -7.73
N ARG A 151 -12.26 17.19 -6.96
CA ARG A 151 -10.82 17.45 -6.95
C ARG A 151 -10.11 16.23 -7.53
N ASP A 152 -8.90 16.48 -8.02
CA ASP A 152 -8.00 15.40 -8.41
C ASP A 152 -7.82 14.38 -7.26
N GLY A 153 -7.96 13.10 -7.59
CA GLY A 153 -7.89 11.98 -6.64
C GLY A 153 -9.19 11.62 -5.92
N ASP A 154 -10.32 12.30 -6.17
CA ASP A 154 -11.61 11.94 -5.56
C ASP A 154 -12.11 10.54 -6.00
N GLU A 155 -11.58 9.99 -7.09
CA GLU A 155 -11.79 8.60 -7.51
C GLU A 155 -11.20 7.60 -6.50
N ALA A 156 -10.01 7.89 -5.95
CA ALA A 156 -9.39 7.05 -4.92
C ALA A 156 -10.12 7.17 -3.57
N VAL A 157 -10.74 8.33 -3.31
CA VAL A 157 -11.56 8.58 -2.12
C VAL A 157 -12.82 7.74 -2.12
N ARG A 158 -13.45 7.55 -3.28
CA ARG A 158 -14.58 6.63 -3.47
C ARG A 158 -14.25 5.20 -3.02
N ASP A 159 -13.07 4.69 -3.40
CA ASP A 159 -12.64 3.34 -3.01
C ASP A 159 -12.35 3.23 -1.51
N GLU A 160 -11.79 4.27 -0.89
CA GLU A 160 -11.65 4.35 0.56
C GLU A 160 -13.01 4.35 1.27
N LEU A 161 -13.98 5.13 0.79
CA LEU A 161 -15.34 5.15 1.33
C LEU A 161 -16.05 3.79 1.18
N THR A 162 -15.82 3.09 0.07
CA THR A 162 -16.34 1.73 -0.17
C THR A 162 -15.75 0.73 0.83
N ARG A 163 -14.47 0.88 1.18
CA ARG A 163 -13.76 0.01 2.13
C ARG A 163 -14.24 0.22 3.57
N ARG A 164 -14.57 1.46 3.94
CA ARG A 164 -15.10 1.78 5.27
C ARG A 164 -16.47 1.14 5.44
N THR A 165 -16.65 0.40 6.53
CA THR A 165 -17.88 -0.35 6.79
C THR A 165 -19.06 0.60 6.94
N GLY A 166 -19.93 0.69 5.92
CA GLY A 166 -21.17 1.45 5.98
C GLY A 166 -21.50 2.21 4.68
N GLY A 167 -21.60 1.50 3.54
CA GLY A 167 -21.81 2.02 2.18
C GLY A 167 -23.01 2.93 1.89
N TYR A 168 -23.56 3.59 2.91
CA TYR A 168 -24.61 4.61 2.82
C TYR A 168 -24.19 5.89 2.09
N VAL A 169 -22.89 6.15 1.94
CA VAL A 169 -22.36 7.35 1.25
C VAL A 169 -21.94 7.04 -0.19
N GLN A 170 -21.70 5.76 -0.52
CA GLN A 170 -21.11 5.39 -1.81
C GLN A 170 -22.02 5.73 -2.99
N ALA A 171 -23.33 5.46 -2.89
CA ALA A 171 -24.27 5.80 -3.96
C ALA A 171 -24.35 7.32 -4.21
N ASP A 172 -24.37 8.11 -3.13
CA ASP A 172 -24.41 9.58 -3.22
C ASP A 172 -23.12 10.14 -3.87
N VAL A 173 -21.97 9.53 -3.57
CA VAL A 173 -20.67 9.89 -4.17
C VAL A 173 -20.58 9.41 -5.62
N ASP A 174 -21.08 8.23 -5.95
CA ASP A 174 -21.13 7.69 -7.32
C ASP A 174 -22.01 8.57 -8.22
N ASP A 175 -23.17 9.01 -7.72
CA ASP A 175 -24.05 9.95 -8.42
C ASP A 175 -23.41 11.33 -8.59
N TRP A 176 -22.74 11.84 -7.53
CA TRP A 176 -22.02 13.11 -7.59
C TRP A 176 -20.87 13.09 -8.59
N LEU A 177 -20.05 12.03 -8.60
CA LEU A 177 -18.95 11.85 -9.55
C LEU A 177 -19.48 11.73 -10.99
N ALA A 178 -20.54 10.93 -11.21
CA ALA A 178 -21.15 10.78 -12.52
C ALA A 178 -21.68 12.12 -13.07
N HIS A 179 -22.37 12.90 -12.22
CA HIS A 179 -22.85 14.22 -12.60
C HIS A 179 -21.71 15.17 -12.94
N ALA A 180 -20.68 15.23 -12.10
CA ALA A 180 -19.55 16.13 -12.32
C ALA A 180 -18.76 15.76 -13.58
N LEU A 181 -18.62 14.47 -13.88
CA LEU A 181 -17.98 13.99 -15.11
C LEU A 181 -18.81 14.39 -16.35
N ALA A 182 -20.13 14.18 -16.31
CA ALA A 182 -21.06 14.53 -17.38
C ALA A 182 -21.11 16.04 -17.66
N ALA A 183 -21.12 16.86 -16.61
CA ALA A 183 -21.16 18.31 -16.69
C ALA A 183 -19.77 18.97 -16.81
N HIS A 184 -18.69 18.17 -16.81
CA HIS A 184 -17.31 18.62 -16.87
C HIS A 184 -16.98 19.66 -15.77
N LEU A 185 -17.30 19.34 -14.52
CA LEU A 185 -17.04 20.19 -13.35
C LEU A 185 -15.70 19.87 -12.69
N GLY A 186 -15.13 20.83 -11.93
CA GLY A 186 -13.89 20.60 -11.19
C GLY A 186 -12.70 20.26 -12.10
N HIS A 187 -11.92 19.25 -11.71
CA HIS A 187 -10.79 18.74 -12.50
C HIS A 187 -11.23 18.08 -13.81
N TYR A 188 -12.47 17.58 -13.90
CA TYR A 188 -13.02 17.00 -15.13
C TYR A 188 -13.25 18.01 -16.27
N ARG A 189 -12.98 19.30 -16.08
CA ARG A 189 -12.87 20.25 -17.21
C ARG A 189 -11.77 19.83 -18.18
N GLU A 190 -10.69 19.25 -17.65
CA GLU A 190 -9.55 18.79 -18.43
C GLU A 190 -9.85 17.45 -19.13
N PRO A 191 -9.67 17.35 -20.46
CA PRO A 191 -9.92 16.10 -21.18
C PRO A 191 -9.08 14.92 -20.67
N ALA A 192 -7.80 15.16 -20.35
CA ALA A 192 -6.90 14.13 -19.83
C ALA A 192 -7.38 13.57 -18.48
N ALA A 193 -7.88 14.42 -17.59
CA ALA A 193 -8.45 13.99 -16.31
C ALA A 193 -9.68 13.10 -16.50
N ARG A 194 -10.51 13.36 -17.52
CA ARG A 194 -11.66 12.50 -17.85
C ARG A 194 -11.22 11.13 -18.38
N GLU A 195 -10.16 11.08 -19.19
CA GLU A 195 -9.58 9.82 -19.68
C GLU A 195 -8.97 8.99 -18.55
N GLU A 196 -8.25 9.63 -17.63
CA GLU A 196 -7.69 8.97 -16.45
C GLU A 196 -8.79 8.43 -15.53
N ALA A 197 -9.82 9.23 -15.26
CA ALA A 197 -10.97 8.82 -14.47
C ALA A 197 -11.73 7.63 -15.08
N ALA A 198 -11.76 7.50 -16.41
CA ALA A 198 -12.33 6.33 -17.08
C ALA A 198 -11.58 5.03 -16.77
N GLY A 199 -10.29 5.11 -16.41
CA GLY A 199 -9.50 3.95 -15.95
C GLY A 199 -9.66 3.63 -14.46
N LEU A 200 -10.20 4.55 -13.66
CA LEU A 200 -10.31 4.44 -12.21
C LEU A 200 -11.75 4.17 -11.73
N LEU A 201 -12.74 4.72 -12.42
CA LEU A 201 -14.15 4.63 -12.05
C LEU A 201 -14.78 3.30 -12.49
N THR A 202 -15.80 2.88 -11.75
CA THR A 202 -16.53 1.64 -12.07
C THR A 202 -17.45 1.83 -13.28
N PRO A 203 -17.75 0.75 -14.04
CA PRO A 203 -18.63 0.83 -15.20
C PRO A 203 -20.00 1.49 -14.93
N PRO A 204 -20.68 1.23 -13.78
CA PRO A 204 -21.93 1.93 -13.47
C PRO A 204 -21.80 3.46 -13.39
N VAL A 205 -20.71 3.98 -12.82
CA VAL A 205 -20.49 5.44 -12.71
C VAL A 205 -20.26 6.05 -14.09
N LEU A 206 -19.46 5.39 -14.93
CA LEU A 206 -19.18 5.83 -16.29
C LEU A 206 -20.44 5.81 -17.17
N ALA A 207 -21.23 4.73 -17.07
CA ALA A 207 -22.49 4.61 -17.81
C ALA A 207 -23.54 5.62 -17.36
N HIS A 208 -23.59 5.92 -16.05
CA HIS A 208 -24.43 6.97 -15.53
C HIS A 208 -24.01 8.35 -16.09
N ALA A 209 -22.71 8.67 -16.05
CA ALA A 209 -22.19 9.93 -16.57
C ALA A 209 -22.46 10.11 -18.07
N ALA A 210 -22.22 9.06 -18.86
CA ALA A 210 -22.49 9.08 -20.30
C ALA A 210 -23.98 9.34 -20.58
N LEU A 211 -24.87 8.63 -19.89
CA LEU A 211 -26.31 8.81 -20.04
C LEU A 211 -26.77 10.22 -19.60
N LEU A 212 -26.25 10.75 -18.50
CA LEU A 212 -26.54 12.13 -18.06
C LEU A 212 -26.11 13.17 -19.08
N ALA A 213 -24.92 13.02 -19.67
CA ALA A 213 -24.39 13.96 -20.66
C ALA A 213 -25.28 14.03 -21.92
N GLU A 214 -25.81 12.88 -22.36
CA GLU A 214 -26.74 12.81 -23.49
C GLU A 214 -28.11 13.40 -23.12
N LEU A 215 -28.68 13.02 -21.97
CA LEU A 215 -29.99 13.51 -21.54
C LEU A 215 -30.00 15.03 -21.33
N ALA A 216 -28.93 15.61 -20.78
CA ALA A 216 -28.80 17.04 -20.58
C ALA A 216 -28.77 17.84 -21.90
N ARG A 217 -28.27 17.25 -23.00
CA ARG A 217 -28.35 17.87 -24.33
C ARG A 217 -29.77 17.89 -24.88
N LEU A 218 -30.54 16.84 -24.60
CA LEU A 218 -31.92 16.70 -25.09
C LEU A 218 -32.90 17.60 -24.35
N VAL A 219 -32.70 17.76 -23.04
CA VAL A 219 -33.57 18.58 -22.17
C VAL A 219 -32.73 19.60 -21.42
N PRO A 220 -32.35 20.72 -22.07
CA PRO A 220 -31.57 21.76 -21.43
C PRO A 220 -32.30 22.32 -20.21
N GLY A 221 -31.63 22.32 -19.05
CA GLY A 221 -32.19 22.82 -17.79
C GLY A 221 -32.90 21.77 -16.93
N ALA A 222 -32.94 20.50 -17.35
CA ALA A 222 -33.40 19.41 -16.48
C ALA A 222 -32.54 19.34 -15.21
N HIS A 223 -33.20 19.25 -14.06
CA HIS A 223 -32.51 19.14 -12.78
C HIS A 223 -32.00 17.71 -12.57
N VAL A 224 -30.89 17.55 -11.83
CA VAL A 224 -30.28 16.24 -11.54
C VAL A 224 -31.29 15.27 -10.91
N ASP A 225 -32.16 15.78 -10.04
CA ASP A 225 -33.22 14.99 -9.39
C ASP A 225 -34.26 14.43 -10.39
N GLU A 226 -34.52 15.15 -11.48
CA GLU A 226 -35.42 14.70 -12.55
C GLU A 226 -34.80 13.57 -13.37
N LEU A 227 -33.46 13.50 -13.41
CA LEU A 227 -32.68 12.49 -14.11
C LEU A 227 -32.23 11.33 -13.20
N ALA A 228 -32.67 11.28 -11.93
CA ALA A 228 -32.30 10.22 -10.97
C ALA A 228 -32.65 8.79 -11.43
N PHE A 229 -33.52 8.63 -12.45
CA PHE A 229 -33.77 7.33 -13.06
C PHE A 229 -32.55 6.79 -13.83
N ALA A 230 -31.70 7.66 -14.38
CA ALA A 230 -30.48 7.27 -15.08
C ALA A 230 -29.53 6.49 -14.17
N ALA A 231 -29.36 6.94 -12.93
CA ALA A 231 -28.59 6.26 -11.89
C ALA A 231 -29.05 4.81 -11.70
N ARG A 232 -30.37 4.59 -11.62
CA ARG A 232 -30.96 3.26 -11.43
C ARG A 232 -30.70 2.34 -12.62
N ILE A 233 -30.81 2.85 -13.84
CA ILE A 233 -30.52 2.08 -15.06
C ILE A 233 -29.04 1.70 -15.07
N ALA A 234 -28.14 2.67 -14.86
CA ALA A 234 -26.70 2.44 -14.89
C ALA A 234 -26.21 1.50 -13.78
N THR A 235 -26.85 1.53 -12.60
CA THR A 235 -26.53 0.61 -11.50
C THR A 235 -27.00 -0.82 -11.78
N THR A 236 -28.17 -0.98 -12.41
CA THR A 236 -28.78 -2.31 -12.62
C THR A 236 -28.26 -2.98 -13.89
N GLU A 237 -28.13 -2.21 -14.98
CA GLU A 237 -27.77 -2.65 -16.32
C GLU A 237 -26.81 -1.63 -16.96
N PRO A 238 -25.54 -1.55 -16.49
CA PRO A 238 -24.58 -0.55 -16.95
C PRO A 238 -24.35 -0.60 -18.47
N GLU A 239 -24.24 -1.81 -19.04
CA GLU A 239 -24.07 -1.99 -20.48
C GLU A 239 -25.26 -1.45 -21.29
N ALA A 240 -26.48 -1.57 -20.76
CA ALA A 240 -27.68 -1.04 -21.41
C ALA A 240 -27.76 0.48 -21.30
N ALA A 241 -27.34 1.06 -20.17
CA ALA A 241 -27.22 2.51 -20.01
C ALA A 241 -26.20 3.09 -21.01
N ASP A 242 -25.03 2.47 -21.16
CA ASP A 242 -24.01 2.86 -22.14
C ASP A 242 -24.53 2.74 -23.58
N ALA A 243 -25.16 1.61 -23.92
CA ALA A 243 -25.75 1.41 -25.24
C ALA A 243 -26.82 2.46 -25.56
N LEU A 244 -27.63 2.84 -24.56
CA LEU A 244 -28.63 3.90 -24.69
C LEU A 244 -27.96 5.26 -24.91
N ALA A 245 -26.93 5.61 -24.12
CA ALA A 245 -26.18 6.85 -24.33
C ALA A 245 -25.58 6.92 -25.75
N ALA A 246 -24.93 5.86 -26.20
CA ALA A 246 -24.38 5.77 -27.56
C ALA A 246 -25.46 5.82 -28.66
N PHE A 247 -26.67 5.34 -28.38
CA PHE A 247 -27.80 5.52 -29.29
C PHE A 247 -28.24 6.98 -29.34
N LEU A 248 -28.45 7.63 -28.19
CA LEU A 248 -28.86 9.03 -28.08
C LEU A 248 -27.86 9.98 -28.77
N ALA A 249 -26.56 9.77 -28.56
CA ALA A 249 -25.49 10.54 -29.20
C ALA A 249 -25.56 10.50 -30.74
N ARG A 250 -26.03 9.39 -31.32
CA ARG A 250 -26.17 9.23 -32.77
C ARG A 250 -27.44 9.86 -33.32
N VAL A 251 -28.54 9.83 -32.55
CA VAL A 251 -29.85 10.31 -33.03
C VAL A 251 -30.10 11.79 -32.72
N CYS A 252 -29.31 12.39 -31.82
CA CYS A 252 -29.42 13.78 -31.42
C CYS A 252 -28.04 14.47 -31.45
N PRO A 253 -27.58 14.86 -32.66
CA PRO A 253 -26.27 15.48 -32.87
C PRO A 253 -26.19 16.93 -32.39
#